data_AF-A0A1F5SN74-F1
#
_entry.id   AF-A0A1F5SN74-F1
#
_cell.length_a   1.000
_cell.length_b   1.000
_cell.length_c   1.000
_cell.angle_alpha   90.00
_cell.angle_beta   90.00
_cell.angle_gamma   90.00
#
_symmetry.space_group_name_H-M   'P 1'
#
loop_
_entity.id
_entity.type
_entity.pdbx_description
1 polymer ?
#
loop_
_entity_poly.entity_id
_entity_poly.type
_entity_poly.pdbx_seq_one_letter_code
_entity_poly.pdbx_strand_id
1 'polypeptide(L)'
;MEENRDLIHYEFELEQEQRIMIDPGGYTIEKWVNHVIDVYDPSGRCRIRLKNGRPRLSIKVPLLSRDTARTKCCIRLEFKPGTKEQEEDLLRIRDLILTEPGTQTAEKWGTPISLNNGEKVWVNKDIGGNYWIETDESARIEELLPEGVNYLKHAKSGIDLTREPKAPAPDFGKAANSLRKNLEVTSRTVNGQADISVSDGKEKPALSEEDLCRQAKANGEELIRYIGDNHDRNIADMEDLKKILYDMTVIVNRGIAKNPLALRFWPVKYGRRVPPENIPAEMEAFLRVLYGKVREAENGELKPKALGRWIEFEFDGNIHPLADGCGRVAKGLSALFLARFGSNPPGHASRKEYYDAMNGGETTFRKYYDRVIEND
;
A
#
# COMPACT_ATOMS: atom_id res chain seq x y z
N MET A 1 -16.39 14.69 -51.42
CA MET A 1 -16.63 13.90 -50.20
C MET A 1 -17.40 14.80 -49.25
N GLU A 2 -18.72 14.63 -49.18
CA GLU A 2 -19.52 15.30 -48.15
C GLU A 2 -19.12 14.68 -46.81
N GLU A 3 -18.53 15.49 -45.92
CA GLU A 3 -18.28 15.09 -44.55
C GLU A 3 -19.63 14.75 -43.89
N ASN A 4 -19.72 13.53 -43.38
CA ASN A 4 -20.89 13.00 -42.69
C ASN A 4 -21.10 13.80 -41.39
N ARG A 5 -21.87 14.88 -41.45
CA ARG A 5 -22.06 15.86 -40.35
C ARG A 5 -22.94 15.37 -39.19
N ASP A 6 -23.51 14.17 -39.30
CA ASP A 6 -24.48 13.63 -38.32
C ASP A 6 -23.91 12.55 -37.40
N LEU A 7 -22.59 12.27 -37.45
CA LEU A 7 -21.98 11.25 -36.61
C LEU A 7 -21.54 11.81 -35.25
N ILE A 8 -21.88 11.09 -34.19
CA ILE A 8 -21.41 11.36 -32.83
C ILE A 8 -19.90 11.08 -32.78
N HIS A 9 -19.12 12.08 -32.40
CA HIS A 9 -17.68 11.92 -32.17
C HIS A 9 -17.44 11.43 -30.73
N TYR A 10 -16.92 10.22 -30.62
CA TYR A 10 -16.45 9.65 -29.37
C TYR A 10 -14.94 9.85 -29.26
N GLU A 11 -14.49 10.32 -28.11
CA GLU A 11 -13.07 10.33 -27.77
C GLU A 11 -12.83 9.36 -26.63
N PHE A 12 -11.90 8.43 -26.86
CA PHE A 12 -11.42 7.49 -25.86
C PHE A 12 -10.08 7.98 -25.39
N GLU A 13 -10.01 8.35 -24.12
CA GLU A 13 -8.78 8.81 -23.50
C GLU A 13 -8.47 7.95 -22.28
N LEU A 14 -7.27 7.37 -22.26
CA LEU A 14 -6.70 6.87 -21.02
C LEU A 14 -6.22 8.09 -20.25
N GLU A 15 -7.09 8.60 -19.38
CA GLU A 15 -6.76 9.81 -18.65
C GLU A 15 -5.83 9.47 -17.49
N GLN A 16 -4.69 10.14 -17.47
CA GLN A 16 -3.79 10.17 -16.33
C GLN A 16 -3.74 11.62 -15.82
N GLU A 17 -4.57 11.93 -14.82
CA GLU A 17 -4.72 13.29 -14.28
C GLU A 17 -3.62 13.58 -13.24
N GLN A 18 -2.79 14.59 -13.51
CA GLN A 18 -1.80 15.09 -12.59
C GLN A 18 -2.26 16.45 -12.00
N ARG A 19 -2.29 16.58 -10.66
CA ARG A 19 -2.55 17.87 -9.96
C ARG A 19 -1.32 18.43 -9.28
N ILE A 20 -0.76 19.47 -9.86
CA ILE A 20 0.49 20.08 -9.42
C ILE A 20 0.21 21.31 -8.58
N MET A 21 0.72 21.34 -7.35
CA MET A 21 0.65 22.54 -6.52
C MET A 21 1.69 23.54 -6.98
N ILE A 22 1.30 24.81 -6.94
CA ILE A 22 2.19 25.91 -7.27
C ILE A 22 2.05 27.02 -6.23
N ASP A 23 3.13 27.79 -6.09
CA ASP A 23 3.13 29.10 -5.45
C ASP A 23 3.20 30.12 -6.59
N PRO A 24 2.21 30.99 -6.75
CA PRO A 24 2.33 32.06 -7.73
C PRO A 24 3.48 33.01 -7.41
N GLY A 25 4.05 33.02 -6.19
CA GLY A 25 5.21 33.80 -5.80
C GLY A 25 4.96 35.31 -5.89
N GLY A 26 5.13 35.86 -7.10
CA GLY A 26 4.82 37.25 -7.47
C GLY A 26 3.96 37.40 -8.74
N TYR A 27 3.51 36.30 -9.34
CA TYR A 27 2.64 36.30 -10.51
C TYR A 27 1.23 36.74 -10.14
N THR A 28 0.76 37.86 -10.71
CA THR A 28 -0.59 38.37 -10.44
C THR A 28 -1.62 37.47 -11.13
N ILE A 29 -2.34 36.69 -10.33
CA ILE A 29 -3.48 35.89 -10.81
C ILE A 29 -4.71 36.80 -10.90
N GLU A 30 -4.97 37.33 -12.11
CA GLU A 30 -6.12 38.17 -12.38
C GLU A 30 -7.28 37.39 -13.00
N LYS A 31 -8.52 37.86 -12.79
CA LYS A 31 -9.75 37.39 -13.46
C LYS A 31 -10.02 35.89 -13.29
N TRP A 32 -10.52 35.53 -12.12
CA TRP A 32 -11.09 34.21 -11.87
C TRP A 32 -12.31 33.98 -12.74
N VAL A 33 -12.27 32.94 -13.57
CA VAL A 33 -13.39 32.53 -14.41
C VAL A 33 -13.77 31.10 -14.04
N ASN A 34 -15.07 30.87 -13.85
CA ASN A 34 -15.62 29.53 -13.80
C ASN A 34 -15.51 28.94 -15.20
N HIS A 35 -14.59 28.01 -15.38
CA HIS A 35 -14.28 27.41 -16.68
C HIS A 35 -14.71 25.94 -16.75
N VAL A 36 -15.10 25.35 -15.61
CA VAL A 36 -15.66 23.99 -15.51
C VAL A 36 -16.78 23.94 -14.49
N ILE A 37 -17.98 23.53 -14.93
CA ILE A 37 -19.08 23.14 -14.05
C ILE A 37 -19.38 21.66 -14.29
N ASP A 38 -19.10 20.82 -13.30
CA ASP A 38 -19.38 19.38 -13.33
C ASP A 38 -20.68 19.11 -12.55
N VAL A 39 -21.69 18.55 -13.22
CA VAL A 39 -22.92 18.06 -12.60
C VAL A 39 -22.91 16.54 -12.63
N TYR A 40 -22.83 15.92 -11.45
CA TYR A 40 -22.78 14.47 -11.29
C TYR A 40 -24.17 13.88 -11.05
N ASP A 41 -24.43 12.74 -11.68
CA ASP A 41 -25.55 11.90 -11.30
C ASP A 41 -25.38 11.36 -9.86
N PRO A 42 -26.44 10.81 -9.25
CA PRO A 42 -26.35 10.24 -7.90
C PRO A 42 -25.33 9.09 -7.77
N SER A 43 -24.95 8.43 -8.87
CA SER A 43 -23.91 7.39 -8.84
C SER A 43 -22.48 7.96 -8.77
N GLY A 44 -22.30 9.23 -9.11
CA GLY A 44 -20.99 9.90 -9.22
C GLY A 44 -20.15 9.45 -10.41
N ARG A 45 -20.70 8.62 -11.33
CA ARG A 45 -19.95 8.01 -12.45
C ARG A 45 -20.19 8.71 -13.77
N CYS A 46 -21.35 9.34 -13.91
CA CYS A 46 -21.76 10.09 -15.08
C CYS A 46 -21.84 11.57 -14.71
N ARG A 47 -21.30 12.43 -15.57
CA ARG A 47 -21.43 13.87 -15.38
C ARG A 47 -21.63 14.62 -16.69
N ILE A 48 -22.42 15.69 -16.64
CA ILE A 48 -22.39 16.72 -17.67
C ILE A 48 -21.43 17.82 -17.20
N ARG A 49 -20.40 18.07 -18.03
CA ARG A 49 -19.37 19.06 -17.81
C ARG A 49 -19.58 20.25 -18.75
N LEU A 50 -19.74 21.44 -18.21
CA LEU A 50 -19.62 22.68 -19.00
C LEU A 50 -18.16 23.11 -19.01
N LYS A 51 -17.43 22.87 -20.11
CA LYS A 51 -16.04 23.32 -20.27
C LYS A 51 -15.99 24.47 -21.26
N ASN A 52 -15.55 25.65 -20.82
CA ASN A 52 -15.54 26.88 -21.62
C ASN A 52 -16.92 27.18 -22.26
N GLY A 53 -18.00 27.02 -21.48
CA GLY A 53 -19.37 27.28 -21.93
C GLY A 53 -19.99 26.22 -22.84
N ARG A 54 -19.26 25.15 -23.20
CA ARG A 54 -19.81 24.04 -24.01
C ARG A 54 -20.06 22.79 -23.18
N PRO A 55 -21.24 22.15 -23.28
CA PRO A 55 -21.55 20.93 -22.57
C PRO A 55 -20.79 19.74 -23.15
N ARG A 56 -20.37 18.82 -22.28
CA ARG A 56 -19.77 17.54 -22.62
C ARG A 56 -20.32 16.49 -21.68
N LEU A 57 -20.68 15.33 -22.19
CA LEU A 57 -20.95 14.17 -21.34
C LEU A 57 -19.62 13.49 -21.03
N SER A 58 -19.39 13.15 -19.76
CA SER A 58 -18.17 12.46 -19.32
C SER A 58 -18.56 11.29 -18.43
N ILE A 59 -18.13 10.10 -18.80
CA ILE A 59 -18.29 8.87 -18.01
C ILE A 59 -16.90 8.44 -17.55
N LYS A 60 -16.72 8.31 -16.23
CA LYS A 60 -15.45 7.83 -15.65
C LYS A 60 -15.60 6.36 -15.24
N VAL A 61 -14.79 5.49 -15.85
CA VAL A 61 -14.66 4.09 -15.46
C VAL A 61 -13.32 3.92 -14.74
N PRO A 62 -13.29 3.74 -13.41
CA PRO A 62 -12.04 3.57 -12.69
C PRO A 62 -11.36 2.26 -13.10
N LEU A 63 -10.06 2.31 -13.40
CA LEU A 63 -9.24 1.13 -13.62
C LEU A 63 -8.62 0.70 -12.30
N LEU A 64 -9.21 -0.32 -11.66
CA LEU A 64 -8.80 -0.82 -10.34
C LEU A 64 -7.33 -1.28 -10.27
N SER A 65 -6.64 -1.45 -11.40
CA SER A 65 -5.30 -2.03 -11.50
C SER A 65 -4.16 -1.00 -11.59
N ARG A 66 -4.42 0.31 -11.70
CA ARG A 66 -3.39 1.33 -11.93
C ARG A 66 -3.62 2.66 -11.20
N ASP A 67 -4.11 2.63 -9.97
CA ASP A 67 -3.95 3.78 -9.08
C ASP A 67 -2.50 3.74 -8.57
N THR A 68 -1.65 4.66 -9.03
CA THR A 68 -0.23 4.69 -8.64
C THR A 68 0.04 5.84 -7.67
N ALA A 69 1.26 5.89 -7.12
CA ALA A 69 1.70 6.99 -6.26
C ALA A 69 1.68 8.38 -6.92
N ARG A 70 1.52 8.49 -8.24
CA ARG A 70 1.54 9.75 -9.00
C ARG A 70 0.26 10.04 -9.77
N THR A 71 -0.59 9.04 -10.00
CA THR A 71 -1.52 9.03 -11.13
C THR A 71 -2.82 8.34 -10.73
N LYS A 72 -3.97 8.98 -11.04
CA LYS A 72 -5.26 8.27 -11.01
C LYS A 72 -5.57 7.84 -12.43
N CYS A 73 -5.56 6.54 -12.67
CA CYS A 73 -5.87 6.00 -13.99
C CYS A 73 -7.36 5.66 -14.10
N CYS A 74 -8.06 6.32 -15.01
CA CYS A 74 -9.43 5.95 -15.37
C CYS A 74 -9.59 5.97 -16.88
N ILE A 75 -10.48 5.12 -17.39
CA ILE A 75 -10.99 5.29 -18.75
C ILE A 75 -12.01 6.41 -18.66
N ARG A 76 -11.75 7.52 -19.36
CA ARG A 76 -12.74 8.57 -19.57
C ARG A 76 -13.33 8.38 -20.96
N LEU A 77 -14.65 8.25 -20.99
CA LEU A 77 -15.43 8.40 -22.22
C LEU A 77 -15.97 9.83 -22.23
N GLU A 78 -15.49 10.67 -23.14
CA GLU A 78 -15.98 12.04 -23.31
C GLU A 78 -16.75 12.15 -24.62
N PHE A 79 -17.97 12.67 -24.55
CA PHE A 79 -18.83 12.93 -25.69
C PHE A 79 -18.87 14.44 -25.91
N LYS A 80 -18.39 14.86 -27.08
CA LYS A 80 -18.36 16.27 -27.49
C LYS A 80 -19.45 16.49 -28.53
N PRO A 81 -20.39 17.43 -28.31
CA PRO A 81 -21.44 17.69 -29.27
C PRO A 81 -20.83 18.29 -30.56
N GLY A 82 -21.22 17.74 -31.70
CA GLY A 82 -20.87 18.23 -33.04
C GLY A 82 -21.91 19.20 -33.62
N THR A 83 -23.12 19.22 -33.07
CA THR A 83 -24.23 20.08 -33.51
C THR A 83 -24.83 20.88 -32.35
N LYS A 84 -25.54 21.96 -32.66
CA LYS A 84 -26.29 22.74 -31.65
C LYS A 84 -27.39 21.93 -30.97
N GLU A 85 -28.06 21.06 -31.72
CA GLU A 85 -29.09 20.18 -31.19
C GLU A 85 -28.51 19.24 -30.12
N GLN A 86 -27.34 18.66 -30.38
CA GLN A 86 -26.63 17.85 -29.39
C GLN A 86 -26.17 18.68 -28.16
N GLU A 87 -25.76 19.94 -28.34
CA GLU A 87 -25.49 20.84 -27.21
C GLU A 87 -26.74 21.05 -26.34
N GLU A 88 -27.88 21.35 -26.96
CA GLU A 88 -29.16 21.51 -26.26
C GLU A 88 -29.60 20.23 -25.54
N ASP A 89 -29.45 19.07 -26.16
CA ASP A 89 -29.78 17.78 -25.53
C ASP A 89 -28.92 17.51 -24.30
N LEU A 90 -27.61 17.77 -24.36
CA LEU A 90 -26.74 17.63 -23.19
C LEU A 90 -27.10 18.61 -22.08
N LEU A 91 -27.54 19.83 -22.42
CA LEU A 91 -28.05 20.80 -21.43
C LEU A 91 -29.36 20.32 -20.80
N ARG A 92 -30.28 19.74 -21.58
CA ARG A 92 -31.51 19.13 -21.04
C ARG A 92 -31.19 17.96 -20.10
N ILE A 93 -30.24 17.08 -20.46
CA ILE A 93 -29.79 15.98 -19.59
C ILE A 93 -29.19 16.52 -18.30
N ARG A 94 -28.37 17.58 -18.36
CA ARG A 94 -27.85 18.25 -17.16
C ARG A 94 -28.97 18.73 -16.26
N ASP A 95 -29.97 19.40 -16.83
CA ASP A 95 -31.09 19.96 -16.08
C ASP A 95 -31.93 18.84 -15.44
N LEU A 96 -32.10 17.71 -16.12
CA LEU A 96 -32.71 16.51 -15.54
C LEU A 96 -31.90 15.98 -14.35
N ILE A 97 -30.58 15.81 -14.49
CA ILE A 97 -29.72 15.36 -13.37
C ILE A 97 -29.84 16.32 -12.17
N LEU A 98 -29.89 17.64 -12.39
CA LEU A 98 -30.06 18.62 -11.31
C LEU A 98 -31.37 18.46 -10.52
N THR A 99 -32.39 17.83 -11.08
CA THR A 99 -33.65 17.53 -10.37
C THR A 99 -33.60 16.26 -9.54
N GLU A 100 -32.60 15.40 -9.73
CA GLU A 100 -32.48 14.13 -9.01
C GLU A 100 -31.96 14.32 -7.57
N PRO A 101 -32.56 13.68 -6.56
CA PRO A 101 -32.04 13.70 -5.19
C PRO A 101 -30.63 13.11 -5.10
N GLY A 102 -29.73 13.83 -4.42
CA GLY A 102 -28.34 13.39 -4.23
C GLY A 102 -27.37 13.82 -5.32
N THR A 103 -27.83 14.56 -6.33
CA THR A 103 -26.98 15.20 -7.34
C THR A 103 -25.95 16.13 -6.69
N GLN A 104 -24.74 16.12 -7.24
CA GLN A 104 -23.63 16.95 -6.78
C GLN A 104 -23.17 17.89 -7.90
N THR A 105 -22.98 19.16 -7.56
CA THR A 105 -22.40 20.17 -8.45
C THR A 105 -21.01 20.55 -7.95
N ALA A 106 -20.02 20.52 -8.83
CA ALA A 106 -18.67 20.99 -8.54
C ALA A 106 -18.25 22.04 -9.55
N GLU A 107 -17.76 23.17 -9.07
CA GLU A 107 -17.24 24.25 -9.90
C GLU A 107 -15.71 24.26 -9.82
N LYS A 108 -15.05 24.52 -10.94
CA LYS A 108 -13.63 24.87 -10.97
C LYS A 108 -13.47 26.30 -11.46
N TRP A 109 -12.96 27.13 -10.56
CA TRP A 109 -12.58 28.50 -10.84
C TRP A 109 -11.09 28.53 -11.10
N GLY A 110 -10.69 29.23 -12.16
CA GLY A 110 -9.30 29.37 -12.50
C GLY A 110 -8.98 30.61 -13.29
N THR A 111 -7.69 30.88 -13.41
CA THR A 111 -7.13 31.89 -14.28
C THR A 111 -6.22 31.21 -15.30
N PRO A 112 -6.37 31.49 -16.60
CA PRO A 112 -5.48 30.94 -17.60
C PRO A 112 -4.11 31.63 -17.50
N ILE A 113 -3.03 30.83 -17.51
CA ILE A 113 -1.66 31.31 -17.65
C ILE A 113 -1.02 30.67 -18.89
N SER A 114 -0.06 31.36 -19.47
CA SER A 114 0.77 30.82 -20.55
C SER A 114 2.02 30.17 -19.96
N LEU A 115 2.29 28.94 -20.37
CA LEU A 115 3.55 28.24 -20.15
C LEU A 115 4.66 28.81 -21.06
N ASN A 116 5.93 28.52 -20.75
CA ASN A 116 7.08 28.97 -21.54
C ASN A 116 7.09 28.43 -22.98
N ASN A 117 6.40 27.31 -23.23
CA ASN A 117 6.22 26.75 -24.57
C ASN A 117 5.04 27.39 -25.34
N GLY A 118 4.33 28.35 -24.75
CA GLY A 118 3.17 29.03 -25.33
C GLY A 118 1.82 28.33 -25.11
N GLU A 119 1.81 27.13 -24.53
CA GLU A 119 0.55 26.46 -24.17
C GLU A 119 -0.16 27.16 -23.02
N LYS A 120 -1.49 27.04 -22.98
CA LYS A 120 -2.29 27.65 -21.92
C LYS A 120 -2.78 26.59 -20.95
N VAL A 121 -2.52 26.83 -19.67
CA VAL A 121 -3.03 26.00 -18.56
C VAL A 121 -3.83 26.85 -17.59
N TRP A 122 -4.69 26.20 -16.82
CA TRP A 122 -5.52 26.88 -15.83
C TRP A 122 -4.92 26.72 -14.44
N VAL A 123 -4.60 27.84 -13.79
CA VAL A 123 -4.32 27.88 -12.37
C VAL A 123 -5.64 27.92 -11.62
N ASN A 124 -5.87 26.91 -10.81
CA ASN A 124 -7.04 26.75 -9.96
C ASN A 124 -6.69 27.11 -8.52
N LYS A 125 -7.71 27.37 -7.70
CA LYS A 125 -7.57 27.61 -6.26
C LYS A 125 -8.52 26.73 -5.48
N ASP A 126 -8.02 26.09 -4.43
CA ASP A 126 -8.86 25.30 -3.52
C ASP A 126 -9.48 26.17 -2.42
N ILE A 127 -10.31 25.54 -1.57
CA ILE A 127 -11.00 26.21 -0.44
C ILE A 127 -10.00 26.70 0.62
N GLY A 128 -8.83 26.06 0.74
CA GLY A 128 -7.75 26.47 1.63
C GLY A 128 -6.90 27.62 1.08
N GLY A 129 -7.19 28.07 -0.14
CA GLY A 129 -6.48 29.14 -0.82
C GLY A 129 -5.20 28.70 -1.54
N ASN A 130 -4.95 27.40 -1.65
CA ASN A 130 -3.78 26.88 -2.34
C ASN A 130 -4.01 26.84 -3.86
N TYR A 131 -2.93 27.09 -4.61
CA TYR A 131 -2.98 27.14 -6.07
C TYR A 131 -2.48 25.84 -6.69
N TRP A 132 -3.13 25.42 -7.79
CA TRP A 132 -2.76 24.20 -8.49
C TRP A 132 -3.10 24.21 -9.97
N ILE A 133 -2.38 23.41 -10.75
CA ILE A 133 -2.59 23.21 -12.19
C ILE A 133 -2.98 21.75 -12.45
N GLU A 134 -3.98 21.52 -13.31
CA GLU A 134 -4.30 20.20 -13.86
C GLU A 134 -3.57 20.05 -15.20
N THR A 135 -2.77 19.00 -15.36
CA THR A 135 -2.06 18.68 -16.60
C THR A 135 -2.15 17.19 -16.90
N ASP A 136 -1.90 16.82 -18.16
CA ASP A 136 -1.59 15.44 -18.53
C ASP A 136 -0.19 15.06 -18.03
N GLU A 137 0.03 13.77 -17.77
CA GLU A 137 1.28 13.24 -17.19
C GLU A 137 2.47 13.20 -18.16
N SER A 138 2.23 13.43 -19.45
CA SER A 138 3.31 13.51 -20.43
C SER A 138 4.10 14.81 -20.32
N ALA A 139 3.49 15.88 -19.83
CA ALA A 139 4.14 17.17 -19.74
C ALA A 139 4.94 17.31 -18.44
N ARG A 140 6.27 17.49 -18.54
CA ARG A 140 7.12 17.95 -17.43
C ARG A 140 6.87 19.43 -17.15
N ILE A 141 5.65 19.73 -16.71
CA ILE A 141 5.16 21.10 -16.61
C ILE A 141 5.98 21.93 -15.62
N GLU A 142 6.67 21.30 -14.66
CA GLU A 142 7.58 21.99 -13.75
C GLU A 142 8.71 22.74 -14.47
N GLU A 143 9.09 22.28 -15.67
CA GLU A 143 10.11 22.92 -16.52
C GLU A 143 9.50 24.00 -17.45
N LEU A 144 8.17 24.03 -17.54
CA LEU A 144 7.41 24.89 -18.45
C LEU A 144 6.71 26.05 -17.72
N LEU A 145 6.74 26.08 -16.39
CA LEU A 145 6.14 27.15 -15.59
C LEU A 145 6.80 28.50 -15.92
N PRO A 146 6.00 29.58 -16.06
CA PRO A 146 6.55 30.91 -16.29
C PRO A 146 7.38 31.38 -15.10
N GLU A 147 8.33 32.29 -15.37
CA GLU A 147 9.16 32.90 -14.33
C GLU A 147 8.31 33.49 -13.20
N GLY A 148 8.68 33.19 -11.96
CA GLY A 148 7.97 33.62 -10.75
C GLY A 148 6.88 32.66 -10.24
N VAL A 149 6.46 31.66 -11.02
CA VAL A 149 5.56 30.60 -10.55
C VAL A 149 6.39 29.40 -10.08
N ASN A 150 6.37 29.14 -8.78
CA ASN A 150 7.16 28.06 -8.19
C ASN A 150 6.35 26.76 -8.10
N TYR A 151 6.99 25.65 -8.45
CA TYR A 151 6.42 24.32 -8.24
C TYR A 151 6.51 23.91 -6.76
N LEU A 152 5.36 23.61 -6.13
CA LEU A 152 5.25 23.26 -4.71
C LEU A 152 5.04 21.76 -4.43
N LYS A 153 5.26 20.88 -5.43
CA LYS A 153 5.02 19.43 -5.36
C LYS A 153 3.55 19.03 -5.56
N HIS A 154 3.25 17.75 -5.39
CA HIS A 154 1.94 17.14 -5.65
C HIS A 154 1.04 17.11 -4.41
N ALA A 155 -0.09 17.83 -4.42
CA ALA A 155 -1.03 17.82 -3.28
C ALA A 155 -1.66 16.45 -3.03
N LYS A 156 -1.87 15.65 -4.08
CA LYS A 156 -2.41 14.29 -3.91
C LYS A 156 -1.40 13.29 -3.37
N SER A 157 -0.11 13.65 -3.33
CA SER A 157 0.94 12.68 -2.99
C SER A 157 1.33 12.70 -1.52
N GLY A 158 1.29 13.82 -0.81
CA GLY A 158 1.86 13.90 0.55
C GLY A 158 3.33 13.39 0.63
N ILE A 159 4.02 13.26 -0.51
CA ILE A 159 5.33 12.62 -0.61
C ILE A 159 6.41 13.69 -0.64
N ASP A 160 7.39 13.53 0.23
CA ASP A 160 8.61 14.30 0.20
C ASP A 160 9.54 13.83 -0.93
N LEU A 161 9.73 14.70 -1.94
CA LEU A 161 10.62 14.48 -3.08
C LEU A 161 12.12 14.65 -2.75
N THR A 162 12.51 14.92 -1.50
CA THR A 162 13.93 14.80 -1.09
C THR A 162 14.39 13.35 -0.96
N ARG A 163 13.45 12.39 -0.99
CA ARG A 163 13.76 10.97 -0.94
C ARG A 163 14.34 10.53 -2.29
N GLU A 164 15.63 10.20 -2.30
CA GLU A 164 16.25 9.54 -3.45
C GLU A 164 15.39 8.35 -3.91
N PRO A 165 15.30 8.08 -5.22
CA PRO A 165 14.59 6.91 -5.73
C PRO A 165 15.12 5.68 -5.01
N LYS A 166 14.24 5.04 -4.22
CA LYS A 166 14.54 3.78 -3.53
C LYS A 166 15.08 2.85 -4.60
N ALA A 167 16.30 2.34 -4.41
CA ALA A 167 16.91 1.37 -5.33
C ALA A 167 15.86 0.31 -5.68
N PRO A 168 15.79 -0.16 -6.94
CA PRO A 168 14.83 -1.20 -7.33
C PRO A 168 14.89 -2.32 -6.29
N ALA A 169 13.72 -2.72 -5.77
CA ALA A 169 13.63 -3.77 -4.78
C ALA A 169 14.41 -4.97 -5.33
N PRO A 170 15.43 -5.48 -4.59
CA PRO A 170 16.25 -6.54 -5.14
C PRO A 170 15.41 -7.79 -5.34
N ASP A 171 15.86 -8.62 -6.28
CA ASP A 171 15.25 -9.90 -6.61
C ASP A 171 14.94 -10.72 -5.34
N PHE A 172 13.65 -10.86 -5.05
CA PHE A 172 13.15 -11.64 -3.92
C PHE A 172 13.56 -13.11 -4.00
N GLY A 173 14.02 -13.61 -5.16
CA GLY A 173 14.46 -15.00 -5.35
C GLY A 173 15.52 -15.46 -4.35
N LYS A 174 16.52 -14.63 -4.01
CA LYS A 174 17.52 -14.98 -2.98
C LYS A 174 16.90 -15.03 -1.59
N ALA A 175 16.14 -13.99 -1.22
CA ALA A 175 15.45 -13.91 0.07
C ALA A 175 14.45 -15.06 0.28
N ALA A 176 13.76 -15.48 -0.77
CA ALA A 176 12.83 -16.60 -0.78
C ALA A 176 13.52 -17.92 -0.40
N ASN A 177 14.72 -18.17 -0.92
CA ASN A 177 15.49 -19.39 -0.62
C ASN A 177 15.96 -19.42 0.83
N SER A 178 16.49 -18.32 1.36
CA SER A 178 16.90 -18.22 2.77
C SER A 178 15.70 -18.38 3.70
N LEU A 179 14.55 -17.77 3.39
CA LEU A 179 13.32 -17.94 4.15
C LEU A 179 12.83 -19.40 4.14
N ARG A 180 12.80 -20.07 2.99
CA ARG A 180 12.40 -21.48 2.89
C ARG A 180 13.24 -22.36 3.82
N LYS A 181 14.56 -22.24 3.72
CA LYS A 181 15.50 -22.97 4.57
C LYS A 181 15.28 -22.68 6.05
N ASN A 182 15.05 -21.42 6.42
CA ASN A 182 14.75 -21.05 7.80
C ASN A 182 13.47 -21.68 8.32
N LEU A 183 12.41 -21.71 7.52
CA LEU A 183 11.14 -22.34 7.89
C LEU A 183 11.33 -23.85 8.10
N GLU A 184 12.11 -24.52 7.26
CA GLU A 184 12.42 -25.95 7.37
C GLU A 184 13.28 -26.28 8.59
N VAL A 185 14.38 -25.55 8.77
CA VAL A 185 15.36 -25.80 9.84
C VAL A 185 14.77 -25.49 11.21
N THR A 186 13.93 -24.46 11.32
CA THR A 186 13.45 -23.99 12.62
C THR A 186 12.07 -24.48 13.00
N SER A 187 11.25 -25.04 12.09
CA SER A 187 9.88 -25.47 12.40
C SER A 187 9.79 -26.96 12.72
N ARG A 188 9.26 -27.31 13.90
CA ARG A 188 8.91 -28.71 14.24
C ARG A 188 7.78 -29.25 13.36
N THR A 189 6.78 -28.42 13.08
CA THR A 189 5.60 -28.76 12.27
C THR A 189 5.98 -29.15 10.84
N VAL A 190 6.99 -28.49 10.25
CA VAL A 190 7.50 -28.82 8.91
C VAL A 190 8.25 -30.16 8.89
N ASN A 191 8.70 -30.63 10.06
CA ASN A 191 9.36 -31.91 10.25
C ASN A 191 8.40 -32.98 10.82
N GLY A 192 7.08 -32.76 10.76
CA GLY A 192 6.06 -33.72 11.19
C GLY A 192 5.86 -33.85 12.71
N GLN A 193 6.57 -33.06 13.53
CA GLN A 193 6.48 -33.17 14.99
C GLN A 193 5.35 -32.29 15.55
N ALA A 194 4.23 -32.90 15.92
CA ALA A 194 3.15 -32.26 16.69
C ALA A 194 3.50 -32.25 18.18
N ASP A 195 4.29 -31.26 18.59
CA ASP A 195 4.79 -31.19 19.96
C ASP A 195 3.79 -30.53 20.92
N ILE A 196 3.25 -31.33 21.85
CA ILE A 196 2.45 -30.88 23.00
C ILE A 196 3.29 -30.63 24.26
N SER A 197 4.59 -30.95 24.26
CA SER A 197 5.43 -30.95 25.47
C SER A 197 5.72 -29.57 26.07
N VAL A 198 5.51 -28.51 25.28
CA VAL A 198 5.80 -27.12 25.70
C VAL A 198 4.67 -26.46 26.48
N SER A 199 3.46 -27.04 26.49
CA SER A 199 2.33 -26.50 27.25
C SER A 199 1.20 -27.50 27.39
N ASP A 200 0.79 -27.79 28.62
CA ASP A 200 -0.24 -28.78 28.96
C ASP A 200 -1.65 -28.43 28.41
N GLY A 201 -1.86 -27.17 27.98
CA GLY A 201 -3.12 -26.67 27.42
C GLY A 201 -3.20 -26.63 25.88
N LYS A 202 -2.17 -27.07 25.15
CA LYS A 202 -2.17 -26.99 23.68
C LYS A 202 -2.97 -28.15 23.07
N GLU A 203 -4.02 -27.83 22.33
CA GLU A 203 -4.80 -28.82 21.57
C GLU A 203 -3.91 -29.47 20.48
N LYS A 204 -4.04 -30.79 20.31
CA LYS A 204 -3.39 -31.49 19.20
C LYS A 204 -4.07 -31.12 17.88
N PRO A 205 -3.30 -30.91 16.81
CA PRO A 205 -3.86 -30.80 15.47
C PRO A 205 -4.70 -32.04 15.14
N ALA A 206 -5.79 -31.85 14.39
CA ALA A 206 -6.64 -32.97 13.92
C ALA A 206 -6.00 -33.77 12.77
N LEU A 207 -4.90 -33.27 12.20
CA LEU A 207 -4.17 -33.89 11.10
C LEU A 207 -3.21 -34.98 11.57
N SER A 208 -2.96 -35.95 10.70
CA SER A 208 -1.83 -36.87 10.85
C SER A 208 -0.49 -36.11 10.79
N GLU A 209 0.59 -36.69 11.30
CA GLU A 209 1.92 -36.06 11.25
C GLU A 209 2.39 -35.79 9.81
N GLU A 210 2.09 -36.71 8.89
CA GLU A 210 2.41 -36.57 7.47
C GLU A 210 1.60 -35.45 6.81
N ASP A 211 0.29 -35.39 7.08
CA ASP A 211 -0.57 -34.32 6.57
C ASP A 211 -0.18 -32.96 7.15
N LEU A 212 0.18 -32.92 8.42
CA LEU A 212 0.65 -31.72 9.11
C LEU A 212 1.93 -31.20 8.46
N CYS A 213 2.89 -32.09 8.20
CA CYS A 213 4.14 -31.76 7.50
C CYS A 213 3.86 -31.21 6.10
N ARG A 214 3.03 -31.92 5.31
CA ARG A 214 2.64 -31.52 3.96
C ARG A 214 1.94 -30.16 3.93
N GLN A 215 0.98 -29.95 4.82
CA GLN A 215 0.24 -28.69 4.93
C GLN A 215 1.17 -27.54 5.37
N ALA A 216 2.05 -27.78 6.34
CA ALA A 216 2.99 -26.76 6.81
C ALA A 216 3.98 -26.33 5.73
N LYS A 217 4.44 -27.25 4.88
CA LYS A 217 5.28 -26.94 3.71
C LYS A 217 4.50 -26.13 2.67
N ALA A 218 3.27 -26.53 2.36
CA ALA A 218 2.41 -25.80 1.43
C ALA A 218 2.13 -24.36 1.90
N ASN A 219 1.82 -24.19 3.20
CA ASN A 219 1.64 -22.87 3.82
C ASN A 219 2.93 -22.04 3.78
N GLY A 220 4.09 -22.67 3.93
CA GLY A 220 5.40 -22.02 3.80
C GLY A 220 5.63 -21.45 2.39
N GLU A 221 5.35 -22.22 1.34
CA GLU A 221 5.47 -21.74 -0.04
C GLU A 221 4.45 -20.64 -0.37
N GLU A 222 3.22 -20.74 0.16
CA GLU A 222 2.22 -19.67 0.01
C GLU A 222 2.65 -18.39 0.75
N LEU A 223 3.25 -18.51 1.94
CA LEU A 223 3.80 -17.38 2.68
C LEU A 223 4.94 -16.69 1.91
N ILE A 224 5.86 -17.48 1.33
CA ILE A 224 6.95 -16.96 0.50
C ILE A 224 6.37 -16.18 -0.69
N ARG A 225 5.38 -16.74 -1.40
CA ARG A 225 4.72 -16.06 -2.53
C ARG A 225 4.04 -14.76 -2.07
N TYR A 226 3.29 -14.82 -0.97
CA TYR A 226 2.63 -13.64 -0.40
C TYR A 226 3.63 -12.53 -0.09
N ILE A 227 4.80 -12.86 0.48
CA ILE A 227 5.85 -11.88 0.74
C ILE A 227 6.42 -11.31 -0.56
N GLY A 228 6.69 -12.16 -1.56
CA GLY A 228 7.11 -11.73 -2.89
C GLY A 228 6.15 -10.72 -3.52
N ASP A 229 4.85 -10.97 -3.39
CA ASP A 229 3.79 -10.10 -3.94
C ASP A 229 3.53 -8.82 -3.13
N ASN A 230 4.03 -8.73 -1.87
CA ASN A 230 3.68 -7.64 -0.95
C ASN A 230 4.86 -6.91 -0.30
N HIS A 231 6.11 -7.29 -0.54
CA HIS A 231 7.27 -6.65 0.10
C HIS A 231 7.45 -5.17 -0.25
N ASP A 232 7.01 -4.76 -1.44
CA ASP A 232 7.01 -3.37 -1.92
C ASP A 232 5.70 -2.61 -1.63
N ARG A 233 4.65 -3.29 -1.15
CA ARG A 233 3.34 -2.70 -0.84
C ARG A 233 3.48 -1.45 0.03
N ASN A 234 2.77 -0.38 -0.32
CA ASN A 234 2.69 0.78 0.57
C ASN A 234 1.89 0.42 1.83
N ILE A 235 2.47 0.66 3.00
CA ILE A 235 1.80 0.50 4.30
C ILE A 235 1.36 1.91 4.69
N ALA A 236 0.10 2.26 4.46
CA ALA A 236 -0.36 3.63 4.67
C ALA A 236 -0.54 3.95 6.15
N ASP A 237 -1.05 2.99 6.92
CA ASP A 237 -1.41 3.15 8.32
C ASP A 237 -1.25 1.83 9.12
N MET A 238 -1.70 1.86 10.38
CA MET A 238 -1.63 0.68 11.26
C MET A 238 -2.62 -0.42 10.88
N GLU A 239 -3.75 -0.11 10.25
CA GLU A 239 -4.73 -1.12 9.85
C GLU A 239 -4.22 -1.93 8.66
N ASP A 240 -3.51 -1.29 7.73
CA ASP A 240 -2.77 -1.98 6.67
C ASP A 240 -1.74 -2.97 7.23
N LEU A 241 -0.96 -2.54 8.23
CA LEU A 241 0.04 -3.40 8.88
C LEU A 241 -0.61 -4.57 9.63
N LYS A 242 -1.72 -4.30 10.34
CA LYS A 242 -2.51 -5.32 11.02
C LYS A 242 -3.06 -6.35 10.04
N LYS A 243 -3.57 -5.91 8.90
CA LYS A 243 -4.04 -6.79 7.82
C LYS A 243 -2.92 -7.68 7.30
N ILE A 244 -1.72 -7.13 7.05
CA ILE A 244 -0.56 -7.91 6.62
C ILE A 244 -0.24 -9.02 7.63
N LEU A 245 -0.16 -8.69 8.92
CA LEU A 245 0.11 -9.68 9.96
C LEU A 245 -0.98 -10.76 10.02
N TYR A 246 -2.25 -10.38 9.91
CA TYR A 246 -3.38 -11.31 9.95
C TYR A 246 -3.38 -12.25 8.74
N ASP A 247 -3.17 -11.72 7.54
CA ASP A 247 -3.07 -12.52 6.30
C ASP A 247 -1.94 -13.56 6.43
N MET A 248 -0.76 -13.15 6.89
CA MET A 248 0.37 -14.06 7.12
C MET A 248 0.07 -15.13 8.18
N THR A 249 -0.62 -14.73 9.26
CA THR A 249 -1.03 -15.66 10.32
C THR A 249 -2.02 -16.70 9.80
N VAL A 250 -3.01 -16.26 9.02
CA VAL A 250 -3.98 -17.15 8.36
C VAL A 250 -3.28 -18.11 7.42
N ILE A 251 -2.36 -17.63 6.57
CA ILE A 251 -1.58 -18.47 5.66
C ILE A 251 -0.80 -19.54 6.44
N VAL A 252 -0.03 -19.13 7.45
CA VAL A 252 0.82 -20.05 8.24
C VAL A 252 0.01 -21.16 8.92
N ASN A 253 -1.18 -20.84 9.43
CA ASN A 253 -1.98 -21.75 10.25
C ASN A 253 -3.15 -22.42 9.49
N ARG A 254 -3.33 -22.13 8.20
CA ARG A 254 -4.41 -22.70 7.38
C ARG A 254 -4.37 -24.23 7.39
N GLY A 255 -5.50 -24.86 7.71
CA GLY A 255 -5.63 -26.32 7.78
C GLY A 255 -4.89 -26.98 8.95
N ILE A 256 -4.08 -26.23 9.70
CA ILE A 256 -3.31 -26.74 10.85
C ILE A 256 -4.03 -26.43 12.16
N ALA A 257 -4.45 -25.18 12.33
CA ALA A 257 -5.19 -24.72 13.50
C ALA A 257 -6.68 -24.61 13.17
N LYS A 258 -7.54 -24.98 14.14
CA LYS A 258 -9.00 -24.82 14.02
C LYS A 258 -9.40 -23.35 13.85
N ASN A 259 -8.72 -22.45 14.58
CA ASN A 259 -8.80 -21.02 14.40
C ASN A 259 -7.37 -20.49 14.12
N PRO A 260 -7.06 -20.08 12.88
CA PRO A 260 -5.73 -19.60 12.51
C PRO A 260 -5.23 -18.39 13.32
N LEU A 261 -6.16 -17.56 13.80
CA LEU A 261 -5.90 -16.34 14.57
C LEU A 261 -6.01 -16.55 16.08
N ALA A 262 -6.16 -17.80 16.55
CA ALA A 262 -6.28 -18.07 17.98
C ALA A 262 -5.04 -17.60 18.75
N LEU A 263 -5.27 -16.67 19.68
CA LEU A 263 -4.30 -16.31 20.69
C LEU A 263 -4.17 -17.45 21.70
N ARG A 264 -2.98 -17.65 22.26
CA ARG A 264 -2.82 -18.63 23.35
C ARG A 264 -3.53 -18.12 24.61
N PHE A 265 -4.11 -19.05 25.36
CA PHE A 265 -4.75 -18.78 26.65
C PHE A 265 -3.98 -19.43 27.82
N TRP A 266 -2.76 -19.92 27.57
CA TRP A 266 -1.93 -20.59 28.55
C TRP A 266 -0.54 -19.93 28.68
N PRO A 267 0.10 -19.99 29.85
CA PRO A 267 1.47 -19.54 30.02
C PRO A 267 2.42 -20.46 29.25
N VAL A 268 3.51 -19.90 28.72
CA VAL A 268 4.54 -20.71 28.04
C VAL A 268 5.79 -20.80 28.89
N LYS A 269 6.41 -21.98 28.89
CA LYS A 269 7.71 -22.20 29.57
C LYS A 269 8.82 -21.47 28.81
N TYR A 270 9.82 -20.97 29.56
CA TYR A 270 11.07 -20.35 29.10
C TYR A 270 10.92 -18.99 28.39
N GLY A 271 11.53 -17.94 28.97
CA GLY A 271 11.87 -16.68 28.30
C GLY A 271 10.73 -15.74 27.89
N ARG A 272 9.51 -16.25 27.72
CA ARG A 272 8.31 -15.53 27.27
C ARG A 272 7.63 -14.83 28.42
N ARG A 273 7.50 -13.50 28.30
CA ARG A 273 7.24 -12.63 29.46
C ARG A 273 5.78 -12.24 29.61
N VAL A 274 4.99 -12.36 28.55
CA VAL A 274 3.62 -11.86 28.51
C VAL A 274 2.63 -12.90 29.05
N PRO A 275 1.87 -12.63 30.12
CA PRO A 275 0.75 -13.46 30.55
C PRO A 275 -0.36 -13.52 29.48
N PRO A 276 -1.09 -14.64 29.32
CA PRO A 276 -2.14 -14.77 28.30
C PRO A 276 -3.17 -13.64 28.26
N GLU A 277 -3.60 -13.17 29.43
CA GLU A 277 -4.55 -12.09 29.62
C GLU A 277 -4.07 -10.75 29.06
N ASN A 278 -2.76 -10.55 28.92
CA ASN A 278 -2.17 -9.32 28.42
C ASN A 278 -1.85 -9.38 26.92
N ILE A 279 -1.94 -10.55 26.27
CA ILE A 279 -1.58 -10.72 24.85
C ILE A 279 -2.33 -9.76 23.93
N PRO A 280 -3.66 -9.54 24.05
CA PRO A 280 -4.35 -8.61 23.16
C PRO A 280 -3.76 -7.19 23.22
N ALA A 281 -3.46 -6.70 24.43
CA ALA A 281 -2.87 -5.37 24.61
C ALA A 281 -1.43 -5.29 24.08
N GLU A 282 -0.62 -6.32 24.34
CA GLU A 282 0.76 -6.39 23.84
C GLU A 282 0.82 -6.53 22.32
N MET A 283 -0.16 -7.17 21.69
CA MET A 283 -0.27 -7.25 20.24
C MET A 283 -0.57 -5.90 19.59
N GLU A 284 -1.46 -5.11 20.18
CA GLU A 284 -1.74 -3.74 19.75
C GLU A 284 -0.51 -2.83 19.96
N ALA A 285 0.20 -2.99 21.09
CA ALA A 285 1.45 -2.27 21.35
C ALA A 285 2.56 -2.66 20.35
N PHE A 286 2.71 -3.95 20.06
CA PHE A 286 3.63 -4.47 19.05
C PHE A 286 3.40 -3.85 17.68
N LEU A 287 2.14 -3.82 17.21
CA LEU A 287 1.80 -3.22 15.91
C LEU A 287 2.15 -1.73 15.85
N ARG A 288 1.90 -0.99 16.92
CA ARG A 288 2.27 0.43 17.01
C ARG A 288 3.78 0.65 16.93
N VAL A 289 4.54 -0.14 17.70
CA VAL A 289 6.02 -0.04 17.68
C VAL A 289 6.57 -0.51 16.34
N LEU A 290 6.04 -1.59 15.77
CA LEU A 290 6.44 -2.08 14.45
C LEU A 290 6.19 -1.01 13.38
N TYR A 291 5.02 -0.38 13.38
CA TYR A 291 4.71 0.69 12.45
C TYR A 291 5.74 1.85 12.56
N GLY A 292 6.07 2.28 13.78
CA GLY A 292 7.12 3.28 14.01
C GLY A 292 8.49 2.85 13.48
N LYS A 293 8.92 1.62 13.79
CA LYS A 293 10.21 1.08 13.34
C LYS A 293 10.30 0.89 11.82
N VAL A 294 9.19 0.59 11.17
CA VAL A 294 9.13 0.56 9.70
C VAL A 294 9.38 1.95 9.13
N ARG A 295 8.81 3.01 9.73
CA ARG A 295 9.07 4.40 9.33
C ARG A 295 10.52 4.82 9.58
N GLU A 296 11.08 4.48 10.74
CA GLU A 296 12.51 4.69 11.05
C GLU A 296 13.40 4.03 9.97
N ALA A 297 13.09 2.79 9.58
CA ALA A 297 13.84 2.08 8.55
C ALA A 297 13.65 2.68 7.15
N GLU A 298 12.43 3.10 6.80
CA GLU A 298 12.16 3.84 5.57
C GLU A 298 12.94 5.16 5.50
N ASN A 299 13.14 5.83 6.65
CA ASN A 299 13.90 7.08 6.76
C ASN A 299 15.43 6.86 6.88
N GLY A 300 15.90 5.61 6.91
CA GLY A 300 17.31 5.27 7.07
C GLY A 300 17.86 5.40 8.49
N GLU A 301 17.00 5.66 9.48
CA GLU A 301 17.34 5.80 10.90
C GLU A 301 17.55 4.43 11.57
N LEU A 302 16.84 3.41 11.09
CA LEU A 302 16.95 2.03 11.58
C LEU A 302 17.46 1.10 10.47
N LYS A 303 18.57 0.40 10.76
CA LYS A 303 19.11 -0.60 9.82
C LYS A 303 18.11 -1.77 9.64
N PRO A 304 17.86 -2.26 8.41
CA PRO A 304 16.92 -3.36 8.16
C PRO A 304 17.18 -4.60 9.01
N LYS A 305 18.45 -4.98 9.20
CA LYS A 305 18.83 -6.10 10.07
C LYS A 305 18.38 -5.94 11.53
N ALA A 306 18.40 -4.71 12.04
CA ALA A 306 17.96 -4.42 13.40
C ALA A 306 16.44 -4.51 13.53
N LEU A 307 15.69 -4.11 12.49
CA LEU A 307 14.25 -4.30 12.40
C LEU A 307 13.87 -5.78 12.36
N GLY A 308 14.46 -6.56 11.45
CA GLY A 308 14.18 -8.01 11.32
C GLY A 308 14.48 -8.77 12.62
N ARG A 309 15.63 -8.48 13.26
CA ARG A 309 15.97 -9.02 14.58
C ARG A 309 14.92 -8.70 15.64
N TRP A 310 14.51 -7.43 15.73
CA TRP A 310 13.53 -7.01 16.73
C TRP A 310 12.19 -7.70 16.50
N ILE A 311 11.72 -7.81 15.26
CA ILE A 311 10.48 -8.51 14.92
C ILE A 311 10.50 -9.94 15.45
N GLU A 312 11.56 -10.69 15.15
CA GLU A 312 11.64 -12.09 15.56
C GLU A 312 11.70 -12.27 17.07
N PHE A 313 12.50 -11.43 17.74
CA PHE A 313 12.61 -11.47 19.19
C PHE A 313 11.30 -11.07 19.87
N GLU A 314 10.68 -9.98 19.45
CA GLU A 314 9.49 -9.43 20.09
C GLU A 314 8.29 -10.36 19.88
N PHE A 315 8.06 -10.83 18.66
CA PHE A 315 6.89 -11.63 18.32
C PHE A 315 7.00 -13.09 18.79
N ASP A 316 8.10 -13.81 18.51
CA ASP A 316 8.24 -15.23 18.89
C ASP A 316 8.84 -15.41 20.29
N GLY A 317 9.80 -14.55 20.66
CA GLY A 317 10.56 -14.65 21.91
C GLY A 317 9.87 -14.00 23.11
N ASN A 318 9.39 -12.76 22.97
CA ASN A 318 8.85 -11.99 24.08
C ASN A 318 7.34 -12.24 24.29
N ILE A 319 6.52 -11.91 23.28
CA ILE A 319 5.06 -11.96 23.36
C ILE A 319 4.55 -13.39 23.17
N HIS A 320 5.01 -14.04 22.09
CA HIS A 320 4.56 -15.36 21.65
C HIS A 320 3.03 -15.50 21.60
N PRO A 321 2.33 -14.69 20.78
CA PRO A 321 0.91 -14.43 20.95
C PRO A 321 -0.02 -15.58 20.54
N LEU A 322 0.37 -16.39 19.55
CA LEU A 322 -0.50 -17.38 18.93
C LEU A 322 -0.44 -18.74 19.64
N ALA A 323 -1.53 -19.51 19.52
CA ALA A 323 -1.57 -20.91 19.93
C ALA A 323 -0.59 -21.80 19.13
N ASP A 324 -0.39 -21.49 17.84
CA ASP A 324 0.61 -22.10 16.97
C ASP A 324 1.08 -21.08 15.91
N GLY A 325 2.23 -21.34 15.31
CA GLY A 325 2.72 -20.59 14.16
C GLY A 325 3.60 -19.38 14.48
N CYS A 326 3.79 -19.01 15.76
CA CYS A 326 4.55 -17.81 16.16
C CYS A 326 5.90 -17.68 15.44
N GLY A 327 6.76 -18.70 15.52
CA GLY A 327 8.08 -18.65 14.89
C GLY A 327 8.07 -18.61 13.36
N ARG A 328 7.00 -19.11 12.71
CA ARG A 328 6.82 -19.06 11.25
C ARG A 328 6.33 -17.68 10.83
N VAL A 329 5.35 -17.12 11.55
CA VAL A 329 4.85 -15.75 11.33
C VAL A 329 5.94 -14.72 11.57
N ALA A 330 6.69 -14.84 12.67
CA ALA A 330 7.81 -13.96 13.00
C ALA A 330 8.87 -13.90 11.89
N LYS A 331 9.28 -15.07 11.37
CA LYS A 331 10.25 -15.17 10.27
C LYS A 331 9.69 -14.62 8.96
N GLY A 332 8.43 -14.90 8.66
CA GLY A 332 7.76 -14.32 7.50
C GLY A 332 7.74 -12.78 7.59
N LEU A 333 7.35 -12.23 8.74
CA LEU A 333 7.23 -10.79 8.95
C LEU A 333 8.60 -10.11 8.90
N SER A 334 9.62 -10.71 9.51
CA SER A 334 11.01 -10.29 9.41
C SER A 334 11.47 -10.28 7.94
N ALA A 335 11.23 -11.37 7.21
CA ALA A 335 11.59 -11.48 5.80
C ALA A 335 10.88 -10.47 4.89
N LEU A 336 9.60 -10.17 5.14
CA LEU A 336 8.86 -9.13 4.42
C LEU A 336 9.58 -7.78 4.50
N PHE A 337 9.94 -7.37 5.71
CA PHE A 337 10.60 -6.07 5.91
C PHE A 337 12.06 -6.08 5.48
N LEU A 338 12.79 -7.19 5.65
CA LEU A 338 14.14 -7.30 5.11
C LEU A 338 14.13 -7.18 3.59
N ALA A 339 13.24 -7.90 2.90
CA ALA A 339 13.08 -7.82 1.45
C ALA A 339 12.68 -6.40 0.99
N ARG A 340 11.76 -5.74 1.71
CA ARG A 340 11.34 -4.34 1.45
C ARG A 340 12.52 -3.34 1.42
N PHE A 341 13.57 -3.62 2.18
CA PHE A 341 14.78 -2.79 2.28
C PHE A 341 16.00 -3.45 1.65
N GLY A 342 15.77 -4.45 0.80
CA GLY A 342 16.79 -5.11 0.02
C GLY A 342 17.82 -5.92 0.79
N SER A 343 17.43 -6.44 1.94
CA SER A 343 18.23 -7.36 2.76
C SER A 343 17.69 -8.79 2.68
N ASN A 344 18.58 -9.77 2.80
CA ASN A 344 18.17 -11.18 2.90
C ASN A 344 17.77 -11.54 4.35
N PRO A 345 16.85 -12.50 4.53
CA PRO A 345 16.65 -13.17 5.82
C PRO A 345 17.94 -13.83 6.32
N PRO A 346 18.14 -13.96 7.64
CA PRO A 346 19.33 -14.61 8.21
C PRO A 346 19.42 -16.10 7.84
N GLY A 347 20.62 -16.68 7.70
CA GLY A 347 20.78 -18.12 7.45
C GLY A 347 20.85 -18.93 8.75
N HIS A 348 19.72 -19.36 9.31
CA HIS A 348 19.74 -20.13 10.56
C HIS A 348 20.32 -21.55 10.37
N ALA A 349 21.35 -21.89 11.14
CA ALA A 349 22.01 -23.19 11.03
C ALA A 349 21.21 -24.34 11.67
N SER A 350 20.59 -24.11 12.83
CA SER A 350 19.77 -25.13 13.50
C SER A 350 18.67 -24.52 14.36
N ARG A 351 17.58 -25.28 14.57
CA ARG A 351 16.53 -24.93 15.54
C ARG A 351 17.07 -24.71 16.94
N LYS A 352 17.96 -25.60 17.41
CA LYS A 352 18.50 -25.57 18.77
C LYS A 352 19.24 -24.26 19.02
N GLU A 353 20.17 -23.92 18.13
CA GLU A 353 20.95 -22.70 18.26
C GLU A 353 20.09 -21.43 18.22
N TYR A 354 19.10 -21.38 17.31
CA TYR A 354 18.14 -20.27 17.22
C TYR A 354 17.40 -20.04 18.53
N TYR A 355 16.80 -21.09 19.09
CA TYR A 355 16.01 -20.96 20.32
C TYR A 355 16.87 -20.83 21.57
N ASP A 356 18.07 -21.41 21.63
CA ASP A 356 19.02 -21.17 22.72
C ASP A 356 19.41 -19.68 22.78
N ALA A 357 19.68 -19.07 21.62
CA ALA A 357 20.00 -17.64 21.55
C ALA A 357 18.81 -16.75 21.95
N MET A 358 17.61 -17.08 21.46
CA MET A 358 16.37 -16.37 21.79
C MET A 358 16.05 -16.46 23.29
N ASN A 359 16.17 -17.65 23.87
CA ASN A 359 15.94 -17.89 25.30
C ASN A 359 17.02 -17.27 26.19
N GLY A 360 18.22 -17.02 25.65
CA GLY A 360 19.30 -16.27 26.31
C GLY A 360 19.05 -14.76 26.42
N GLY A 361 17.90 -14.27 25.94
CA GLY A 361 17.50 -12.85 26.01
C GLY A 361 18.01 -11.99 24.86
N GLU A 362 17.56 -10.73 24.84
CA GLU A 362 17.74 -9.82 23.70
C GLU A 362 19.22 -9.64 23.29
N THR A 363 20.11 -9.44 24.26
CA THR A 363 21.55 -9.26 24.01
C THR A 363 22.18 -10.50 23.36
N THR A 364 21.78 -11.70 23.78
CA THR A 364 22.28 -12.96 23.24
C THR A 364 21.73 -13.19 21.84
N PHE A 365 20.43 -12.98 21.65
CA PHE A 365 19.79 -13.09 20.35
C PHE A 365 20.36 -12.07 19.35
N ARG A 366 20.71 -10.85 19.79
CA ARG A 366 21.38 -9.87 18.96
C ARG A 366 22.71 -10.36 18.40
N LYS A 367 23.60 -10.86 19.28
CA LYS A 367 24.90 -11.39 18.85
C LYS A 367 24.73 -12.56 17.87
N TYR A 368 23.75 -13.43 18.13
CA TYR A 368 23.42 -14.53 17.23
C TYR A 368 22.93 -14.03 15.87
N TYR A 369 21.95 -13.13 15.85
CA TYR A 369 21.29 -12.63 14.65
C TYR A 369 22.27 -11.86 13.76
N ASP A 370 23.09 -10.99 14.35
CA ASP A 370 24.10 -10.22 13.63
C ASP A 370 25.10 -11.14 12.92
N ARG A 371 25.49 -12.27 13.54
CA ARG A 371 26.39 -13.26 12.93
C ARG A 371 25.72 -14.04 11.80
N VAL A 372 24.44 -14.39 11.90
CA VAL A 372 23.77 -15.25 10.89
C VAL A 372 23.20 -14.48 9.69
N ILE A 373 23.06 -13.16 9.78
CA ILE A 373 22.61 -12.32 8.66
C ILE A 373 23.74 -11.81 7.77
N GLU A 374 24.99 -11.85 8.25
CA GLU A 374 26.19 -11.37 7.53
C GLU A 374 26.87 -12.45 6.67
N ASN A 375 26.43 -13.70 6.75
CA ASN A 375 27.04 -14.85 6.07
C ASN A 375 26.29 -15.32 4.79
N ASP A 376 25.34 -14.54 4.30
CA ASP A 376 24.58 -14.73 3.03
C ASP A 376 24.78 -13.50 2.13
#